data_AF-A0A641QDT6-F1
#
_entry.id   AF-A0A641QDT6-F1
#
_cell.length_a   1.000
_cell.length_b   1.000
_cell.length_c   1.000
_cell.angle_alpha   90.00
_cell.angle_beta   90.00
_cell.angle_gamma   90.00
#
_symmetry.space_group_name_H-M   'P 1'
#
loop_
_entity.id
_entity.type
_entity.pdbx_description
1 polymer ?
#
loop_
_entity_poly.entity_id
_entity_poly.type
_entity_poly.pdbx_seq_one_letter_code
_entity_poly.pdbx_strand_id
1 'polypeptide(L)'
;MPRILYKYLDIVGAKCMIGNQNLQFTNASQLNDPFDCHPKLIDYSNVPNTKLQGWIPKEWWIEKEENDALNLRNDTWLCSLSKINDSLLMWSHYCYNHKGICIGLDIDKVLESVPPMFGTIYLEPLVLDVQYQDIIERPNAYHTTKDLFSYQWQTKAKEWEYEQEVRLVIPKPSPIYAAFTPQQAKLTKEIWDWREIRHYMPLKGECFESIYFGVNIDEQEKEKIIQFVRKKLNPHINLYQMRVYADAFRIQPEFIKPLNSDLAASYIIYKNKIIRIMKENIIQAIVAEMQRDLDCRQMARLKAVLTSELHNVEIIEKSDCATQQTQENEHLLNSFISAKKIEGCSDKTLTYYRNTIERLLVTLSLAICHITTTDIRTYLSDYQEEHQSSKVTIDNMRRIFSSFFAWLEDEDYIAKSPVRRIHKVKTDSLVKEVLSDEQLEQLRDSCTNKRDLAIIDILASTGIRVGELVKLNREDIDFHERQCVVFGKGNKERIVYFNARTKLHLQQYLNERTDDNPALFVSLHSPHTRLTISGVEIRIRKLGQSLSMPKVHPHKFRRTLATMAIDKGMPIEQVQRLLGHVRIDTTLHYAIVNQNNVKLAHKKYLG
;
A
#
# COMPACT_ATOMS: atom_id res chain seq x y z
N MET A 1 -18.17 33.18 9.40
CA MET A 1 -17.60 32.02 8.70
C MET A 1 -17.55 32.31 7.21
N PRO A 2 -16.59 31.73 6.46
CA PRO A 2 -16.58 31.84 5.01
C PRO A 2 -17.82 31.17 4.43
N ARG A 3 -18.41 31.80 3.40
CA ARG A 3 -19.63 31.32 2.73
C ARG A 3 -19.40 29.99 1.99
N ILE A 4 -18.22 29.84 1.40
CA ILE A 4 -17.81 28.62 0.71
C ILE A 4 -16.88 27.81 1.61
N LEU A 5 -17.20 26.54 1.81
CA LEU A 5 -16.32 25.57 2.48
C LEU A 5 -15.99 24.41 1.55
N TYR A 6 -14.87 23.77 1.83
CA TYR A 6 -14.24 22.82 0.92
C TYR A 6 -14.23 21.41 1.48
N LYS A 7 -14.65 20.45 0.66
CA LYS A 7 -14.55 19.02 0.96
C LYS A 7 -13.48 18.38 0.08
N TYR A 8 -12.41 17.90 0.70
CA TYR A 8 -11.35 17.13 0.05
C TYR A 8 -11.73 15.66 -0.03
N LEU A 9 -11.64 15.06 -1.21
CA LEU A 9 -12.06 13.70 -1.49
C LEU A 9 -11.11 13.01 -2.47
N ASP A 10 -11.00 11.70 -2.37
CA ASP A 10 -10.50 10.89 -3.48
C ASP A 10 -11.52 10.89 -4.65
N ILE A 11 -11.11 10.35 -5.79
CA ILE A 11 -11.96 10.34 -7.00
C ILE A 11 -13.26 9.56 -6.75
N VAL A 12 -13.19 8.46 -6.00
CA VAL A 12 -14.36 7.61 -5.71
C VAL A 12 -15.37 8.38 -4.84
N GLY A 13 -14.90 8.97 -3.74
CA GLY A 13 -15.70 9.78 -2.84
C GLY A 13 -16.32 10.99 -3.53
N ALA A 14 -15.56 11.68 -4.38
CA ALA A 14 -16.06 12.80 -5.17
C ALA A 14 -17.16 12.37 -6.16
N LYS A 15 -16.96 11.28 -6.89
CA LYS A 15 -17.99 10.72 -7.79
C LYS A 15 -19.24 10.30 -7.03
N CYS A 16 -19.10 9.68 -5.87
CA CYS A 16 -20.24 9.31 -5.04
C CYS A 16 -21.00 10.56 -4.55
N MET A 17 -20.28 11.58 -4.08
CA MET A 17 -20.87 12.82 -3.57
C MET A 17 -21.59 13.61 -4.66
N ILE A 18 -20.95 13.81 -5.81
CA ILE A 18 -21.49 14.53 -6.97
C ILE A 18 -22.64 13.72 -7.61
N GLY A 19 -22.43 12.43 -7.82
CA GLY A 19 -23.39 11.55 -8.49
C GLY A 19 -24.70 11.38 -7.73
N ASN A 20 -24.62 11.28 -6.40
CA ASN A 20 -25.79 11.14 -5.54
C ASN A 20 -26.32 12.49 -5.00
N GLN A 21 -25.62 13.60 -5.30
CA GLN A 21 -25.94 14.95 -4.81
C GLN A 21 -26.21 14.94 -3.30
N ASN A 22 -25.22 14.52 -2.51
CA ASN A 22 -25.39 14.40 -1.06
C ASN A 22 -24.14 14.81 -0.29
N LEU A 23 -24.27 15.04 1.01
CA LEU A 23 -23.17 15.28 1.92
C LEU A 23 -23.05 14.10 2.87
N GLN A 24 -21.88 13.47 2.89
CA GLN A 24 -21.64 12.33 3.77
C GLN A 24 -21.27 12.80 5.18
N PHE A 25 -21.96 12.24 6.16
CA PHE A 25 -21.61 12.34 7.58
C PHE A 25 -21.05 11.01 8.08
N THR A 26 -20.14 11.09 9.05
CA THR A 26 -19.56 9.94 9.75
C THR A 26 -19.95 10.01 11.22
N ASN A 27 -20.14 8.86 11.86
CA ASN A 27 -20.33 8.82 13.32
C ASN A 27 -19.03 9.28 14.00
N ALA A 28 -19.13 10.17 14.98
CA ALA A 28 -17.95 10.72 15.64
C ALA A 28 -17.09 9.64 16.33
N SER A 29 -17.65 8.47 16.68
CA SER A 29 -16.91 7.35 17.27
C SER A 29 -16.07 6.53 16.28
N GLN A 30 -16.25 6.71 14.97
CA GLN A 30 -15.59 5.90 13.93
C GLN A 30 -14.37 6.55 13.28
N LEU A 31 -14.09 7.81 13.61
CA LEU A 31 -12.98 8.54 13.04
C LEU A 31 -11.70 8.17 13.81
N ASN A 32 -10.68 7.69 13.08
CA ASN A 32 -9.40 7.18 13.60
C ASN A 32 -8.40 8.32 13.92
N ASP A 33 -8.91 9.35 14.62
CA ASP A 33 -8.28 10.60 15.12
C ASP A 33 -7.77 11.62 14.09
N PRO A 34 -7.92 12.95 14.33
CA PRO A 34 -7.83 13.65 15.64
C PRO A 34 -9.13 14.38 16.04
N PHE A 35 -9.88 13.78 16.94
CA PHE A 35 -10.55 14.44 18.04
C PHE A 35 -9.69 14.23 19.28
N ASP A 36 -8.54 14.91 19.35
CA ASP A 36 -7.61 14.86 20.49
C ASP A 36 -8.22 15.46 21.75
N CYS A 37 -9.12 14.71 22.35
CA CYS A 37 -9.15 14.46 23.77
C CYS A 37 -10.11 13.29 24.00
N HIS A 38 -9.56 12.07 23.91
CA HIS A 38 -10.18 10.93 24.59
C HIS A 38 -10.50 11.39 26.02
N PRO A 39 -11.67 11.09 26.60
CA PRO A 39 -12.02 11.53 27.95
C PRO A 39 -10.98 11.21 29.05
N LYS A 40 -10.07 10.26 28.77
CA LYS A 40 -8.94 9.83 29.61
C LYS A 40 -7.72 10.75 29.53
N LEU A 41 -7.63 11.58 28.50
CA LEU A 41 -6.59 12.59 28.30
C LEU A 41 -6.95 13.91 29.00
N ILE A 42 -8.17 14.03 29.54
CA ILE A 42 -8.59 15.17 30.34
C ILE A 42 -7.97 15.06 31.72
N ASP A 43 -7.28 16.10 32.18
CA ASP A 43 -6.75 16.13 33.55
C ASP A 43 -7.86 16.39 34.58
N TYR A 44 -7.99 15.46 35.55
CA TYR A 44 -8.95 15.52 36.67
C TYR A 44 -8.28 15.92 38.00
N SER A 45 -7.03 16.39 37.98
CA SER A 45 -6.27 16.81 39.16
C SER A 45 -6.91 18.01 39.86
N ASN A 46 -7.37 19.01 39.10
CA ASN A 46 -7.86 20.31 39.59
C ASN A 46 -9.40 20.42 39.75
N VAL A 47 -10.12 19.30 39.92
CA VAL A 47 -11.59 19.34 40.07
C VAL A 47 -11.99 19.93 41.43
N PRO A 48 -12.82 21.00 41.49
CA PRO A 48 -13.27 21.58 42.75
C PRO A 48 -14.11 20.59 43.59
N ASN A 49 -13.83 20.49 44.89
CA ASN A 49 -14.58 19.63 45.82
C ASN A 49 -16.10 19.92 45.85
N THR A 50 -16.52 21.12 45.47
CA THR A 50 -17.94 21.52 45.37
C THR A 50 -18.68 20.88 44.19
N LYS A 51 -17.96 20.39 43.17
CA LYS A 51 -18.52 19.67 42.01
C LYS A 51 -18.64 18.16 42.25
N LEU A 52 -17.93 17.63 43.25
CA LEU A 52 -18.13 16.27 43.77
C LEU A 52 -19.44 16.28 44.58
N GLN A 53 -20.58 16.14 43.90
CA GLN A 53 -21.88 16.13 44.56
C GLN A 53 -22.02 14.89 45.47
N GLY A 54 -21.94 15.10 46.79
CA GLY A 54 -22.35 14.12 47.80
C GLY A 54 -21.37 12.96 48.03
N TRP A 55 -21.92 11.83 48.49
CA TRP A 55 -21.21 10.62 48.98
C TRP A 55 -20.54 9.79 47.87
N ILE A 56 -20.44 10.32 46.65
CA ILE A 56 -19.95 9.60 45.48
C ILE A 56 -18.42 9.74 45.41
N PRO A 57 -17.66 8.63 45.39
CA PRO A 57 -16.21 8.67 45.24
C PRO A 57 -15.76 9.39 43.95
N LYS A 58 -14.61 10.10 44.01
CA LYS A 58 -14.03 10.83 42.86
C LYS A 58 -13.91 9.95 41.60
N GLU A 59 -13.54 8.69 41.78
CA GLU A 59 -13.36 7.72 40.69
C GLU A 59 -14.66 7.44 39.92
N TRP A 60 -15.79 7.29 40.63
CA TRP A 60 -17.09 7.03 40.01
C TRP A 60 -17.62 8.25 39.26
N TRP A 61 -17.30 9.45 39.74
CA TRP A 61 -17.65 10.68 39.06
C TRP A 61 -16.88 10.83 37.74
N ILE A 62 -15.58 10.48 37.73
CA ILE A 62 -14.74 10.45 36.52
C ILE A 62 -15.31 9.44 35.52
N GLU A 63 -15.58 8.22 35.96
CA GLU A 63 -16.15 7.16 35.11
C GLU A 63 -17.48 7.58 34.47
N LYS A 64 -18.34 8.27 35.21
CA LYS A 64 -19.60 8.80 34.68
C LYS A 64 -19.37 9.83 33.56
N GLU A 65 -18.49 10.81 33.76
CA GLU A 65 -18.19 11.83 32.75
C GLU A 65 -17.56 11.22 31.49
N GLU A 66 -16.67 10.22 31.65
CA GLU A 66 -16.10 9.49 30.52
C GLU A 66 -17.19 8.75 29.72
N ASN A 67 -18.15 8.13 30.41
CA ASN A 67 -19.28 7.46 29.78
C ASN A 67 -20.24 8.44 29.09
N ASP A 68 -20.56 9.57 29.70
CA ASP A 68 -21.42 10.61 29.11
C ASP A 68 -20.78 11.20 27.84
N ALA A 69 -19.46 11.40 27.84
CA ALA A 69 -18.70 11.81 26.65
C ALA A 69 -18.71 10.76 25.54
N LEU A 70 -18.55 9.48 25.89
CA LEU A 70 -18.61 8.38 24.93
C LEU A 70 -20.00 8.25 24.30
N ASN A 71 -21.05 8.36 25.11
CA ASN A 71 -22.44 8.32 24.66
C ASN A 71 -22.73 9.47 23.68
N LEU A 72 -22.30 10.69 24.01
CA LEU A 72 -22.42 11.82 23.10
C LEU A 72 -21.75 11.57 21.75
N ARG A 73 -20.52 11.04 21.74
CA ARG A 73 -19.79 10.73 20.50
C ARG A 73 -20.55 9.70 19.66
N ASN A 74 -21.07 8.65 20.30
CA ASN A 74 -21.88 7.63 19.63
C ASN A 74 -23.17 8.19 19.02
N ASP A 75 -23.75 9.20 19.67
CA ASP A 75 -24.99 9.87 19.25
C ASP A 75 -24.77 11.07 18.33
N THR A 76 -23.53 11.34 17.88
CA THR A 76 -23.22 12.51 17.04
C THR A 76 -22.76 12.10 15.65
N TRP A 77 -23.32 12.74 14.62
CA TRP A 77 -22.79 12.69 13.26
C TRP A 77 -22.05 13.98 12.91
N LEU A 78 -20.96 13.83 12.16
CA LEU A 78 -20.08 14.93 11.82
C LEU A 78 -19.63 14.87 10.36
N CYS A 79 -19.58 16.05 9.73
CA CYS A 79 -18.93 16.25 8.44
C CYS A 79 -17.87 17.35 8.55
N SER A 80 -16.61 16.98 8.37
CA SER A 80 -15.47 17.90 8.35
C SER A 80 -15.32 18.57 6.99
N LEU A 81 -15.22 19.89 6.98
CA LEU A 81 -14.96 20.74 5.84
C LEU A 81 -13.77 21.66 6.14
N SER A 82 -13.17 22.26 5.13
CA SER A 82 -12.05 23.20 5.29
C SER A 82 -12.43 24.60 4.80
N LYS A 83 -11.84 25.64 5.41
CA LYS A 83 -11.95 27.04 4.94
C LYS A 83 -11.09 27.32 3.71
N ILE A 84 -10.12 26.46 3.43
CA ILE A 84 -9.13 26.64 2.36
C ILE A 84 -9.17 25.49 1.37
N ASN A 85 -8.69 25.73 0.16
CA ASN A 85 -8.62 24.74 -0.91
C ASN A 85 -7.20 24.55 -1.47
N ASP A 86 -6.19 25.22 -0.90
CA ASP A 86 -4.82 25.31 -1.41
C ASP A 86 -3.77 24.63 -0.53
N SER A 87 -4.18 24.05 0.61
CA SER A 87 -3.26 23.34 1.53
C SER A 87 -2.65 22.09 0.89
N LEU A 88 -1.32 22.12 0.71
CA LEU A 88 -0.53 21.01 0.14
C LEU A 88 -0.75 19.70 0.91
N LEU A 89 -0.73 19.77 2.24
CA LEU A 89 -0.92 18.61 3.12
C LEU A 89 -2.34 18.04 2.99
N MET A 90 -3.37 18.89 2.89
CA MET A 90 -4.75 18.44 2.67
C MET A 90 -4.90 17.67 1.36
N TRP A 91 -4.31 18.20 0.28
CA TRP A 91 -4.31 17.52 -1.02
C TRP A 91 -3.52 16.20 -1.01
N SER A 92 -2.46 16.10 -0.21
CA SER A 92 -1.71 14.85 -0.04
C SER A 92 -2.51 13.80 0.74
N HIS A 93 -3.03 14.18 1.91
CA HIS A 93 -3.70 13.27 2.85
C HIS A 93 -5.10 12.84 2.38
N TYR A 94 -5.93 13.78 1.92
CA TYR A 94 -7.35 13.52 1.66
C TYR A 94 -7.68 13.35 0.17
N CYS A 95 -6.82 13.84 -0.72
CA CYS A 95 -7.00 13.73 -2.17
C CYS A 95 -5.99 12.76 -2.81
N TYR A 96 -5.67 11.64 -2.15
CA TYR A 96 -4.81 10.56 -2.65
C TYR A 96 -3.55 11.07 -3.39
N ASN A 97 -2.67 11.76 -2.67
CA ASN A 97 -1.45 12.34 -3.23
C ASN A 97 -1.70 13.30 -4.40
N HIS A 98 -2.60 14.27 -4.21
CA HIS A 98 -2.94 15.30 -5.20
C HIS A 98 -3.64 14.80 -6.48
N LYS A 99 -4.17 13.58 -6.49
CA LYS A 99 -4.95 13.02 -7.62
C LYS A 99 -6.47 13.21 -7.47
N GLY A 100 -6.92 13.51 -6.25
CA GLY A 100 -8.32 13.63 -5.88
C GLY A 100 -8.98 14.94 -6.31
N ILE A 101 -10.10 15.24 -5.67
CA ILE A 101 -10.97 16.38 -6.01
C ILE A 101 -11.31 17.12 -4.73
N CYS A 102 -11.29 18.43 -4.79
CA CYS A 102 -11.82 19.29 -3.75
C CYS A 102 -13.10 19.95 -4.25
N ILE A 103 -14.17 19.91 -3.46
CA ILE A 103 -15.50 20.44 -3.83
C ILE A 103 -15.80 21.63 -2.93
N GLY A 104 -16.05 22.79 -3.52
CA GLY A 104 -16.53 23.98 -2.83
C GLY A 104 -18.05 24.00 -2.73
N LEU A 105 -18.56 24.12 -1.50
CA LEU A 105 -19.97 24.11 -1.16
C LEU A 105 -20.40 25.47 -0.61
N ASP A 106 -21.53 25.99 -1.09
CA ASP A 106 -22.18 27.18 -0.51
C ASP A 106 -22.99 26.77 0.73
N ILE A 107 -22.48 27.10 1.91
CA ILE A 107 -23.03 26.59 3.17
C ILE A 107 -24.40 27.15 3.47
N ASP A 108 -24.69 28.38 3.06
CA ASP A 108 -26.01 28.97 3.27
C ASP A 108 -27.07 28.13 2.52
N LYS A 109 -26.80 27.77 1.25
CA LYS A 109 -27.67 26.90 0.45
C LYS A 109 -27.74 25.45 0.96
N VAL A 110 -26.64 24.95 1.52
CA VAL A 110 -26.60 23.63 2.16
C VAL A 110 -27.56 23.59 3.34
N LEU A 111 -27.56 24.62 4.19
CA LEU A 111 -28.46 24.74 5.34
C LEU A 111 -29.92 24.96 4.90
N GLU A 112 -30.18 25.77 3.88
CA GLU A 112 -31.51 25.96 3.28
C GLU A 112 -32.07 24.67 2.63
N SER A 113 -31.20 23.73 2.24
CA SER A 113 -31.61 22.45 1.65
C SER A 113 -32.08 21.43 2.70
N VAL A 114 -31.92 21.73 3.99
CA VAL A 114 -32.34 20.84 5.08
C VAL A 114 -33.87 20.93 5.25
N PRO A 115 -34.61 19.81 5.18
CA PRO A 115 -36.06 19.84 5.36
C PRO A 115 -36.41 20.35 6.78
N PRO A 116 -37.33 21.32 6.93
CA PRO A 116 -37.80 21.73 8.24
C PRO A 116 -38.63 20.60 8.86
N MET A 117 -38.48 20.34 10.16
CA MET A 117 -39.41 19.45 10.86
C MET A 117 -39.69 19.85 12.32
N PHE A 118 -40.78 19.27 12.83
CA PHE A 118 -41.65 19.75 13.89
C PHE A 118 -41.57 18.85 15.12
N GLY A 119 -41.50 19.45 16.31
CA GLY A 119 -41.41 18.75 17.60
C GLY A 119 -40.16 19.15 18.38
N THR A 120 -39.70 18.31 19.31
CA THR A 120 -38.52 18.59 20.18
C THR A 120 -37.18 18.18 19.57
N ILE A 121 -37.12 17.94 18.26
CA ILE A 121 -35.93 17.39 17.57
C ILE A 121 -35.28 18.51 16.77
N TYR A 122 -34.02 18.82 17.07
CA TYR A 122 -33.20 19.80 16.35
C TYR A 122 -32.85 19.25 14.96
N LEU A 123 -33.11 20.03 13.90
CA LEU A 123 -32.95 19.56 12.51
C LEU A 123 -31.87 20.29 11.71
N GLU A 124 -31.35 21.41 12.20
CA GLU A 124 -30.29 22.15 11.50
C GLU A 124 -28.90 21.69 11.99
N PRO A 125 -27.97 21.35 11.08
CA PRO A 125 -26.59 21.08 11.43
C PRO A 125 -25.96 22.29 12.12
N LEU A 126 -25.30 22.06 13.25
CA LEU A 126 -24.49 23.08 13.90
C LEU A 126 -23.21 23.27 13.08
N VAL A 127 -22.96 24.48 12.58
CA VAL A 127 -21.69 24.83 11.93
C VAL A 127 -20.74 25.33 12.99
N LEU A 128 -19.65 24.60 13.22
CA LEU A 128 -18.72 24.84 14.31
C LEU A 128 -17.29 25.04 13.78
N ASP A 129 -16.65 26.14 14.17
CA ASP A 129 -15.24 26.40 13.88
C ASP A 129 -14.35 25.59 14.82
N VAL A 130 -13.38 24.87 14.28
CA VAL A 130 -12.41 24.11 15.08
C VAL A 130 -11.38 25.04 15.72
N GLN A 131 -11.12 24.82 17.00
CA GLN A 131 -10.13 25.46 17.85
C GLN A 131 -8.93 24.53 18.03
N TYR A 132 -7.74 25.02 17.69
CA TYR A 132 -6.49 24.26 17.66
C TYR A 132 -5.64 24.55 18.90
N GLN A 133 -5.26 23.52 19.67
CA GLN A 133 -4.54 23.68 20.95
C GLN A 133 -3.48 22.58 21.16
N ASP A 134 -2.31 22.94 21.72
CA ASP A 134 -1.17 22.03 21.99
C ASP A 134 -1.39 21.18 23.26
N ILE A 135 -1.93 21.81 24.30
CA ILE A 135 -2.25 21.21 25.61
C ILE A 135 -3.56 21.84 26.04
N ILE A 136 -4.57 21.01 26.30
CA ILE A 136 -5.82 21.49 26.88
C ILE A 136 -5.69 21.36 28.40
N GLU A 137 -5.27 22.43 29.07
CA GLU A 137 -5.57 22.57 30.49
C GLU A 137 -7.09 22.58 30.62
N ARG A 138 -7.66 21.62 31.35
CA ARG A 138 -9.10 21.59 31.61
C ARG A 138 -9.51 22.97 32.13
N PRO A 139 -10.37 23.74 31.42
CA PRO A 139 -10.91 24.96 31.98
C PRO A 139 -11.62 24.58 33.27
N ASN A 140 -11.30 25.25 34.38
CA ASN A 140 -11.78 24.96 35.74
C ASN A 140 -13.29 24.66 35.74
N ALA A 141 -13.62 23.38 35.59
CA ALA A 141 -14.96 22.84 35.34
C ALA A 141 -15.71 23.42 34.12
N TYR A 142 -16.12 22.57 33.19
CA TYR A 142 -17.31 22.81 32.37
C TYR A 142 -18.43 23.29 33.31
N HIS A 143 -18.82 24.56 33.21
CA HIS A 143 -19.82 25.15 34.09
C HIS A 143 -21.22 24.66 33.67
N THR A 144 -21.37 24.31 32.39
CA THR A 144 -22.59 23.81 31.75
C THR A 144 -22.31 22.63 30.81
N THR A 145 -23.34 21.87 30.46
CA THR A 145 -23.28 20.82 29.41
C THR A 145 -22.85 21.37 28.05
N LYS A 146 -23.18 22.63 27.77
CA LYS A 146 -22.78 23.35 26.55
C LYS A 146 -21.26 23.49 26.43
N ASP A 147 -20.55 23.64 27.54
CA ASP A 147 -19.08 23.78 27.53
C ASP A 147 -18.41 22.46 27.17
N LEU A 148 -18.93 21.33 27.69
CA LEU A 148 -18.47 19.98 27.34
C LEU A 148 -18.72 19.66 25.87
N PHE A 149 -19.88 20.06 25.33
CA PHE A 149 -20.20 19.89 23.91
C PHE A 149 -19.31 20.74 23.00
N SER A 150 -19.15 22.02 23.36
CA SER A 150 -18.30 22.94 22.60
C SER A 150 -16.87 22.43 22.58
N TYR A 151 -16.38 21.91 23.71
CA TYR A 151 -15.09 21.24 23.78
C TYR A 151 -15.00 20.04 22.82
N GLN A 152 -15.85 19.02 23.00
CA GLN A 152 -15.72 17.78 22.24
C GLN A 152 -15.89 17.96 20.73
N TRP A 153 -16.73 18.91 20.30
CA TRP A 153 -16.96 19.12 18.87
C TRP A 153 -16.03 20.15 18.25
N GLN A 154 -15.46 21.09 19.01
CA GLN A 154 -14.65 22.17 18.45
C GLN A 154 -13.16 21.99 18.66
N THR A 155 -12.66 21.13 19.54
CA THR A 155 -11.20 21.05 19.74
C THR A 155 -10.51 20.05 18.81
N LYS A 156 -9.26 20.37 18.46
CA LYS A 156 -8.32 19.52 17.71
C LYS A 156 -6.87 19.88 18.08
N ALA A 157 -5.95 18.93 17.98
CA ALA A 157 -4.54 19.20 18.25
C ALA A 157 -3.96 20.18 17.23
N LYS A 158 -3.03 21.02 17.70
CA LYS A 158 -2.53 22.17 16.92
C LYS A 158 -1.73 21.79 15.68
N GLU A 159 -1.16 20.59 15.65
CA GLU A 159 -0.46 20.06 14.48
C GLU A 159 -1.36 20.00 13.24
N TRP A 160 -2.69 19.97 13.44
CA TRP A 160 -3.71 19.93 12.38
C TRP A 160 -4.28 21.31 12.03
N GLU A 161 -3.70 22.41 12.53
CA GLU A 161 -4.16 23.77 12.25
C GLU A 161 -4.17 24.10 10.75
N TYR A 162 -3.31 23.44 9.97
CA TYR A 162 -3.25 23.56 8.51
C TYR A 162 -4.53 23.11 7.79
N GLU A 163 -5.43 22.39 8.45
CA GLU A 163 -6.70 21.98 7.85
C GLU A 163 -7.73 23.12 7.82
N GLN A 164 -7.63 24.08 8.75
CA GLN A 164 -8.63 25.13 8.98
C GLN A 164 -10.07 24.57 8.96
N GLU A 165 -10.30 23.57 9.80
CA GLU A 165 -11.48 22.72 9.81
C GLU A 165 -12.73 23.48 10.30
N VAL A 166 -13.85 23.24 9.63
CA VAL A 166 -15.20 23.60 10.05
C VAL A 166 -16.03 22.33 10.06
N ARG A 167 -16.77 22.11 11.14
CA ARG A 167 -17.54 20.89 11.36
C ARG A 167 -19.02 21.18 11.23
N LEU A 168 -19.71 20.42 10.40
CA LEU A 168 -21.16 20.32 10.44
C LEU A 168 -21.52 19.18 11.39
N VAL A 169 -22.24 19.49 12.46
CA VAL A 169 -22.53 18.56 13.55
C VAL A 169 -24.03 18.37 13.68
N ILE A 170 -24.46 17.11 13.69
CA ILE A 170 -25.85 16.73 13.93
C ILE A 170 -25.89 15.87 15.21
N PRO A 171 -26.27 16.47 16.36
CA PRO A 171 -26.45 15.72 17.59
C PRO A 171 -27.77 14.96 17.57
N LYS A 172 -27.74 13.68 17.95
CA LYS A 172 -28.91 12.77 17.96
C LYS A 172 -29.67 12.79 16.64
N PRO A 173 -28.99 12.45 15.53
CA PRO A 173 -29.54 12.53 14.20
C PRO A 173 -30.75 11.61 14.05
N SER A 174 -31.80 12.13 13.39
CA SER A 174 -32.99 11.34 13.10
C SER A 174 -32.68 10.26 12.04
N PRO A 175 -33.25 9.05 12.18
CA PRO A 175 -33.17 8.00 11.15
C PRO A 175 -33.66 8.44 9.77
N ILE A 176 -34.42 9.55 9.65
CA ILE A 176 -34.84 10.09 8.36
C ILE A 176 -33.67 10.54 7.47
N TYR A 177 -32.53 10.91 8.08
CA TYR A 177 -31.29 11.24 7.37
C TYR A 177 -30.44 9.99 7.08
N ALA A 178 -30.89 8.81 7.50
CA ALA A 178 -30.28 7.53 7.12
C ALA A 178 -30.82 7.08 5.76
N ALA A 179 -30.21 7.57 4.68
CA ALA A 179 -30.44 7.02 3.35
C ALA A 179 -29.54 5.80 3.13
N PHE A 180 -30.15 4.66 2.78
CA PHE A 180 -29.40 3.45 2.41
C PHE A 180 -28.64 3.67 1.10
N THR A 181 -27.43 3.12 0.99
CA THR A 181 -26.81 2.96 -0.34
C THR A 181 -27.67 2.04 -1.21
N PRO A 182 -27.67 2.18 -2.56
CA PRO A 182 -28.44 1.31 -3.46
C PRO A 182 -28.13 -0.20 -3.31
N GLN A 183 -26.96 -0.56 -2.78
CA GLN A 183 -26.58 -1.93 -2.44
C GLN A 183 -27.19 -2.38 -1.11
N GLN A 184 -27.23 -1.51 -0.09
CA GLN A 184 -27.83 -1.80 1.21
C GLN A 184 -29.35 -1.89 1.17
N ALA A 185 -30.02 -1.15 0.27
CA ALA A 185 -31.46 -1.25 0.04
C ALA A 185 -31.91 -2.64 -0.46
N LYS A 186 -30.98 -3.51 -0.86
CA LYS A 186 -31.24 -4.88 -1.34
C LYS A 186 -31.04 -5.97 -0.27
N LEU A 187 -30.56 -5.63 0.93
CA LEU A 187 -30.33 -6.59 2.03
C LEU A 187 -31.56 -6.69 2.94
N THR A 188 -31.87 -7.89 3.45
CA THR A 188 -32.97 -8.14 4.40
C THR A 188 -32.68 -7.50 5.78
N LYS A 189 -33.73 -7.05 6.46
CA LYS A 189 -33.66 -6.22 7.69
C LYS A 189 -32.87 -6.82 8.87
N GLU A 190 -32.58 -8.12 8.86
CA GLU A 190 -31.98 -8.85 9.98
C GLU A 190 -30.44 -8.90 9.96
N ILE A 191 -29.78 -8.36 8.91
CA ILE A 191 -28.31 -8.32 8.80
C ILE A 191 -27.85 -6.87 8.64
N TRP A 192 -28.08 -6.06 9.68
CA TRP A 192 -27.65 -4.67 9.70
C TRP A 192 -26.53 -4.47 10.73
N ASP A 193 -25.32 -4.14 10.26
CA ASP A 193 -24.30 -3.55 11.11
C ASP A 193 -24.50 -2.02 11.12
N TRP A 194 -25.05 -1.52 12.21
CA TRP A 194 -25.29 -0.09 12.43
C TRP A 194 -23.99 0.74 12.42
N ARG A 195 -22.83 0.10 12.51
CA ARG A 195 -21.51 0.73 12.42
C ARG A 195 -21.02 0.91 10.98
N GLU A 196 -21.72 0.41 9.96
CA GLU A 196 -21.34 0.64 8.55
C GLU A 196 -22.30 1.59 7.80
N ILE A 197 -23.25 2.20 8.51
CA ILE A 197 -24.22 3.12 7.91
C ILE A 197 -23.54 4.49 7.71
N ARG A 198 -23.20 4.81 6.46
CA ARG A 198 -22.87 6.17 6.04
C ARG A 198 -24.17 6.94 5.89
N HIS A 199 -24.28 8.07 6.59
CA HIS A 199 -25.50 8.88 6.60
C HIS A 199 -25.34 10.04 5.63
N TYR A 200 -26.40 10.32 4.85
CA TYR A 200 -26.32 11.21 3.71
C TYR A 200 -27.38 12.29 3.79
N MET A 201 -26.94 13.55 3.82
CA MET A 201 -27.83 14.69 3.67
C MET A 201 -27.96 15.04 2.18
N PRO A 202 -29.16 14.98 1.58
CA PRO A 202 -29.32 15.34 0.17
C PRO A 202 -29.01 16.82 -0.04
N LEU A 203 -28.32 17.13 -1.13
CA LEU A 203 -27.95 18.47 -1.56
C LEU A 203 -28.62 18.76 -2.90
N LYS A 204 -29.05 20.01 -3.09
CA LYS A 204 -29.43 20.48 -4.42
C LYS A 204 -28.16 20.79 -5.22
N GLY A 205 -28.25 20.71 -6.55
CA GLY A 205 -27.13 21.05 -7.44
C GLY A 205 -26.56 22.46 -7.24
N GLU A 206 -27.39 23.41 -6.80
CA GLU A 206 -27.00 24.80 -6.49
C GLU A 206 -26.09 24.94 -5.27
N CYS A 207 -26.01 23.93 -4.40
CA CYS A 207 -25.08 23.88 -3.27
C CYS A 207 -23.63 23.70 -3.73
N PHE A 208 -23.41 23.15 -4.93
CA PHE A 208 -22.08 22.90 -5.50
C PHE A 208 -21.64 24.14 -6.29
N GLU A 209 -20.75 24.93 -5.67
CA GLU A 209 -20.27 26.20 -6.22
C GLU A 209 -19.07 26.01 -7.15
N SER A 210 -18.13 25.14 -6.75
CA SER A 210 -16.88 24.92 -7.49
C SER A 210 -16.32 23.52 -7.31
N ILE A 211 -15.58 23.04 -8.33
CA ILE A 211 -14.83 21.79 -8.29
C ILE A 211 -13.39 22.08 -8.67
N TYR A 212 -12.47 21.61 -7.84
CA TYR A 212 -11.03 21.72 -8.00
C TYR A 212 -10.48 20.33 -8.27
N PHE A 213 -9.84 20.16 -9.41
CA PHE A 213 -9.19 18.93 -9.81
C PHE A 213 -7.74 18.92 -9.36
N GLY A 214 -7.31 17.85 -8.70
CA GLY A 214 -5.94 17.71 -8.20
C GLY A 214 -4.89 17.82 -9.30
N VAL A 215 -3.66 18.18 -8.93
CA VAL A 215 -2.53 18.40 -9.84
C VAL A 215 -2.28 17.20 -10.76
N ASN A 216 -2.45 15.99 -10.22
CA ASN A 216 -2.12 14.73 -10.89
C ASN A 216 -3.37 13.89 -11.20
N ILE A 217 -4.54 14.52 -11.35
CA ILE A 217 -5.75 13.79 -11.74
C ILE A 217 -5.58 13.20 -13.16
N ASP A 218 -6.14 12.01 -13.39
CA ASP A 218 -6.22 11.45 -14.73
C ASP A 218 -7.11 12.31 -15.64
N GLU A 219 -6.63 12.62 -16.85
CA GLU A 219 -7.32 13.53 -17.77
C GLU A 219 -8.61 12.91 -18.34
N GLN A 220 -8.69 11.58 -18.52
CA GLN A 220 -9.94 10.96 -18.96
C GLN A 220 -11.01 11.02 -17.87
N GLU A 221 -10.62 10.78 -16.61
CA GLU A 221 -11.51 10.87 -15.46
C GLU A 221 -11.98 12.29 -15.19
N LYS A 222 -11.06 13.25 -15.25
CA LYS A 222 -11.38 14.68 -15.20
C LYS A 222 -12.42 15.04 -16.25
N GLU A 223 -12.21 14.66 -17.52
CA GLU A 223 -13.13 14.99 -18.61
C GLU A 223 -14.52 14.36 -18.41
N LYS A 224 -14.60 13.09 -17.97
CA LYS A 224 -15.87 12.43 -17.63
C LYS A 224 -16.62 13.19 -16.53
N ILE A 225 -15.92 13.62 -15.49
CA ILE A 225 -16.52 14.36 -14.37
C ILE A 225 -16.98 15.75 -14.84
N ILE A 226 -16.17 16.47 -15.62
CA ILE A 226 -16.56 17.76 -16.22
C ILE A 226 -17.86 17.61 -17.03
N GLN A 227 -17.94 16.60 -17.89
CA GLN A 227 -19.13 16.33 -18.70
C GLN A 227 -20.35 15.99 -17.83
N PHE A 228 -20.18 15.14 -16.83
CA PHE A 228 -21.27 14.76 -15.92
C PHE A 228 -21.80 15.98 -15.15
N VAL A 229 -20.90 16.76 -14.54
CA VAL A 229 -21.25 17.89 -13.69
C VAL A 229 -21.99 18.97 -14.47
N ARG A 230 -21.49 19.34 -15.67
CA ARG A 230 -22.14 20.34 -16.53
C ARG A 230 -23.52 19.88 -17.02
N LYS A 231 -23.70 18.57 -17.24
CA LYS A 231 -24.95 18.00 -17.76
C LYS A 231 -26.00 17.72 -16.68
N LYS A 232 -25.59 17.36 -15.47
CA LYS A 232 -26.48 16.75 -14.46
C LYS A 232 -26.50 17.46 -13.10
N LEU A 233 -25.48 18.25 -12.76
CA LEU A 233 -25.38 18.88 -11.44
C LEU A 233 -25.68 20.37 -11.49
N ASN A 234 -24.80 21.15 -12.12
CA ASN A 234 -24.92 22.59 -12.25
C ASN A 234 -24.13 23.03 -13.51
N PRO A 235 -24.82 23.47 -14.58
CA PRO A 235 -24.18 23.91 -15.83
C PRO A 235 -23.22 25.09 -15.64
N HIS A 236 -23.42 25.90 -14.60
CA HIS A 236 -22.66 27.10 -14.30
C HIS A 236 -21.60 26.90 -13.21
N ILE A 237 -21.32 25.67 -12.80
CA ILE A 237 -20.33 25.40 -11.77
C ILE A 237 -18.93 25.89 -12.23
N ASN A 238 -18.17 26.43 -11.29
CA ASN A 238 -16.80 26.82 -11.57
C ASN A 238 -15.87 25.60 -11.49
N LEU A 239 -15.07 25.37 -12.53
CA LEU A 239 -14.17 24.23 -12.63
C LEU A 239 -12.71 24.73 -12.65
N TYR A 240 -11.87 24.17 -11.79
CA TYR A 240 -10.48 24.59 -11.63
C TYR A 240 -9.53 23.41 -11.69
N GLN A 241 -8.37 23.60 -12.30
CA GLN A 241 -7.24 22.68 -12.24
C GLN A 241 -6.24 23.20 -11.21
N MET A 242 -5.86 22.38 -10.23
CA MET A 242 -4.80 22.75 -9.30
C MET A 242 -3.43 22.66 -9.99
N ARG A 243 -2.58 23.66 -9.76
CA ARG A 243 -1.20 23.74 -10.29
C ARG A 243 -0.21 24.03 -9.17
N VAL A 244 1.00 23.47 -9.28
CA VAL A 244 2.10 23.72 -8.34
C VAL A 244 2.87 24.95 -8.81
N TYR A 245 3.03 25.91 -7.90
CA TYR A 245 3.85 27.10 -8.11
C TYR A 245 5.14 26.93 -7.30
N ALA A 246 6.21 26.57 -8.01
CA ALA A 246 7.48 26.11 -7.45
C ALA A 246 8.25 27.19 -6.66
N ASP A 247 7.97 28.46 -6.93
CA ASP A 247 8.51 29.64 -6.27
C ASP A 247 7.91 29.89 -4.88
N ALA A 248 6.74 29.32 -4.58
CA ALA A 248 6.00 29.60 -3.35
C ALA A 248 5.68 28.36 -2.48
N PHE A 249 6.04 27.14 -2.90
CA PHE A 249 5.59 25.87 -2.27
C PHE A 249 4.07 25.82 -2.04
N ARG A 250 3.30 26.39 -2.97
CA ARG A 250 1.84 26.50 -2.91
C ARG A 250 1.20 25.83 -4.11
N ILE A 251 -0.03 25.39 -3.93
CA ILE A 251 -0.90 24.98 -5.03
C ILE A 251 -1.91 26.10 -5.25
N GLN A 252 -2.15 26.50 -6.49
CA GLN A 252 -3.21 27.48 -6.80
C GLN A 252 -4.18 26.93 -7.86
N PRO A 253 -5.45 27.35 -7.81
CA PRO A 253 -6.45 26.97 -8.78
C PRO A 253 -6.31 27.77 -10.09
N GLU A 254 -6.19 27.06 -11.20
CA GLU A 254 -6.24 27.60 -12.56
C GLU A 254 -7.65 27.35 -13.15
N PHE A 255 -8.35 28.41 -13.55
CA PHE A 255 -9.71 28.27 -14.08
C PHE A 255 -9.74 27.50 -15.40
N ILE A 256 -10.53 26.43 -15.47
CA ILE A 256 -10.73 25.64 -16.69
C ILE A 256 -11.75 26.37 -17.55
N LYS A 257 -11.26 27.08 -18.56
CA LYS A 257 -12.12 27.72 -19.57
C LYS A 257 -13.04 26.66 -20.21
N PRO A 258 -14.30 26.99 -20.51
CA PRO A 258 -15.13 26.12 -21.35
C PRO A 258 -14.38 25.86 -22.67
N LEU A 259 -14.17 24.59 -23.04
CA LEU A 259 -13.47 24.26 -24.29
C LEU A 259 -14.22 24.88 -25.48
N ASN A 260 -13.49 25.61 -26.32
CA ASN A 260 -13.94 25.95 -27.67
C ASN A 260 -14.04 24.65 -28.49
N SER A 261 -15.15 24.50 -29.21
CA SER A 261 -15.66 23.31 -29.89
C SER A 261 -14.78 22.66 -30.98
N ASP A 262 -13.68 23.29 -31.40
CA ASP A 262 -13.14 23.04 -32.75
C ASP A 262 -11.99 21.99 -32.82
N LEU A 263 -11.25 21.78 -31.74
CA LEU A 263 -10.12 20.83 -31.72
C LEU A 263 -10.58 19.37 -31.53
N ALA A 264 -11.60 19.15 -30.68
CA ALA A 264 -12.24 17.83 -30.55
C ALA A 264 -13.01 17.45 -31.83
N ALA A 265 -13.63 18.42 -32.50
CA ALA A 265 -14.26 18.22 -33.79
C ALA A 265 -13.25 17.74 -34.84
N SER A 266 -12.05 18.33 -34.89
CA SER A 266 -11.03 17.97 -35.89
C SER A 266 -10.53 16.52 -35.75
N TYR A 267 -10.29 16.04 -34.53
CA TYR A 267 -9.86 14.66 -34.28
C TYR A 267 -10.97 13.63 -34.55
N ILE A 268 -12.21 13.95 -34.16
CA ILE A 268 -13.39 13.11 -34.42
C ILE A 268 -13.72 13.07 -35.92
N ILE A 269 -13.62 14.20 -36.63
CA ILE A 269 -13.81 14.30 -38.08
C ILE A 269 -12.74 13.48 -38.81
N TYR A 270 -11.48 13.54 -38.36
CA TYR A 270 -10.39 12.77 -38.97
C TYR A 270 -10.58 11.25 -38.78
N LYS A 271 -10.89 10.79 -37.57
CA LYS A 271 -11.16 9.37 -37.27
C LYS A 271 -12.39 8.85 -38.04
N ASN A 272 -13.47 9.63 -38.10
CA ASN A 272 -14.67 9.28 -38.86
C ASN A 272 -14.42 9.26 -40.39
N LYS A 273 -13.54 10.13 -40.90
CA LYS A 273 -13.17 10.15 -42.32
C LYS A 273 -12.41 8.88 -42.73
N ILE A 274 -11.47 8.41 -41.90
CA ILE A 274 -10.72 7.17 -42.16
C ILE A 274 -11.64 5.94 -42.13
N ILE A 275 -12.49 5.82 -41.11
CA ILE A 275 -13.45 4.71 -41.00
C ILE A 275 -14.41 4.68 -42.20
N ARG A 276 -14.86 5.84 -42.66
CA ARG A 276 -15.73 5.95 -43.84
C ARG A 276 -15.02 5.48 -45.13
N ILE A 277 -13.76 5.88 -45.34
CA ILE A 277 -12.97 5.47 -46.52
C ILE A 277 -12.76 3.94 -46.53
N MET A 278 -12.49 3.33 -45.37
CA MET A 278 -12.32 1.87 -45.28
C MET A 278 -13.61 1.11 -45.61
N LYS A 279 -14.76 1.58 -45.13
CA LYS A 279 -16.08 1.00 -45.45
C LYS A 279 -16.40 1.11 -46.94
N GLU A 280 -16.15 2.28 -47.54
CA GLU A 280 -16.37 2.51 -48.97
C GLU A 280 -15.47 1.59 -49.82
N ASN A 281 -14.20 1.39 -49.43
CA ASN A 281 -13.28 0.50 -50.13
C ASN A 281 -13.72 -0.98 -50.08
N ILE A 282 -14.20 -1.45 -48.92
CA ILE A 282 -14.73 -2.83 -48.77
C ILE A 282 -15.97 -3.03 -49.64
N ILE A 283 -16.90 -2.07 -49.63
CA ILE A 283 -18.11 -2.13 -50.47
C ILE A 283 -17.74 -2.16 -51.95
N GLN A 284 -16.77 -1.35 -52.39
CA GLN A 284 -16.33 -1.32 -53.78
C GLN A 284 -15.60 -2.61 -54.19
N ALA A 285 -14.78 -3.19 -53.33
CA ALA A 285 -14.12 -4.46 -53.59
C ALA A 285 -15.14 -5.60 -53.80
N ILE A 286 -16.14 -5.71 -52.93
CA ILE A 286 -17.21 -6.73 -53.04
C ILE A 286 -18.05 -6.51 -54.29
N VAL A 287 -18.43 -5.26 -54.58
CA VAL A 287 -19.19 -4.90 -55.79
C VAL A 287 -18.41 -5.22 -57.07
N ALA A 288 -17.10 -4.97 -57.09
CA ALA A 288 -16.25 -5.24 -58.25
C ALA A 288 -16.12 -6.74 -58.54
N GLU A 289 -15.98 -7.58 -57.50
CA GLU A 289 -15.93 -9.04 -57.69
C GLU A 289 -17.28 -9.60 -58.14
N MET A 290 -18.39 -9.09 -57.59
CA MET A 290 -19.73 -9.60 -57.88
C MET A 290 -20.31 -9.10 -59.22
N GLN A 291 -19.63 -8.17 -59.90
CA GLN A 291 -20.10 -7.55 -61.14
C GLN A 291 -20.23 -8.54 -62.31
N ARG A 292 -19.57 -9.69 -62.23
CA ARG A 292 -19.67 -10.74 -63.25
C ARG A 292 -20.88 -11.66 -63.07
N ASP A 293 -21.44 -11.71 -61.86
CA ASP A 293 -22.45 -12.70 -61.48
C ASP A 293 -23.84 -12.09 -61.25
N LEU A 294 -23.97 -10.76 -61.15
CA LEU A 294 -25.21 -10.06 -60.83
C LEU A 294 -25.59 -9.03 -61.88
N ASP A 295 -26.90 -8.89 -62.15
CA ASP A 295 -27.42 -7.85 -63.04
C ASP A 295 -27.38 -6.45 -62.40
N CYS A 296 -27.55 -5.40 -63.21
CA CYS A 296 -27.46 -4.01 -62.75
C CYS A 296 -28.44 -3.68 -61.59
N ARG A 297 -29.62 -4.31 -61.57
CA ARG A 297 -30.64 -4.07 -60.54
C ARG A 297 -30.29 -4.78 -59.23
N GLN A 298 -29.78 -6.01 -59.32
CA GLN A 298 -29.29 -6.79 -58.19
C GLN A 298 -28.04 -6.15 -57.59
N MET A 299 -27.13 -5.64 -58.42
CA MET A 299 -25.92 -4.96 -57.98
C MET A 299 -26.24 -3.67 -57.20
N ALA A 300 -27.19 -2.87 -57.70
CA ALA A 300 -27.65 -1.68 -56.99
C ALA A 300 -28.24 -2.01 -55.61
N ARG A 301 -28.99 -3.11 -55.52
CA ARG A 301 -29.56 -3.59 -54.25
C ARG A 301 -28.48 -4.11 -53.29
N LEU A 302 -27.50 -4.86 -53.79
CA LEU A 302 -26.36 -5.34 -52.99
C LEU A 302 -25.59 -4.17 -52.38
N LYS A 303 -25.24 -3.17 -53.19
CA LYS A 303 -24.55 -1.97 -52.72
C LYS A 303 -25.34 -1.21 -51.65
N ALA A 304 -26.66 -1.07 -51.83
CA ALA A 304 -27.53 -0.41 -50.86
C ALA A 304 -27.58 -1.15 -49.51
N VAL A 305 -27.71 -2.48 -49.54
CA VAL A 305 -27.73 -3.31 -48.32
C VAL A 305 -26.38 -3.25 -47.61
N LEU A 306 -25.25 -3.44 -48.31
CA LEU A 306 -23.92 -3.37 -47.70
C LEU A 306 -23.64 -2.01 -47.07
N THR A 307 -24.09 -0.92 -47.72
CA THR A 307 -23.94 0.44 -47.17
C THR A 307 -24.75 0.63 -45.89
N SER A 308 -25.96 0.07 -45.82
CA SER A 308 -26.83 0.11 -44.64
C SER A 308 -26.25 -0.70 -43.48
N GLU A 309 -25.86 -1.95 -43.73
CA GLU A 309 -25.41 -2.86 -42.67
C GLU A 309 -24.03 -2.47 -42.12
N LEU A 310 -23.09 -2.07 -42.99
CA LEU A 310 -21.77 -1.63 -42.56
C LEU A 310 -21.79 -0.23 -41.92
N HIS A 311 -22.89 0.53 -42.02
CA HIS A 311 -23.02 1.81 -41.33
C HIS A 311 -22.84 1.65 -39.81
N ASN A 312 -23.38 0.58 -39.22
CA ASN A 312 -23.44 0.36 -37.78
C ASN A 312 -22.26 -0.45 -37.20
N VAL A 313 -21.24 -0.78 -38.01
CA VAL A 313 -20.10 -1.61 -37.61
C VAL A 313 -18.80 -0.80 -37.57
N GLU A 314 -17.94 -0.98 -36.57
CA GLU A 314 -16.60 -0.35 -36.49
C GLU A 314 -15.53 -1.31 -37.04
N ILE A 315 -14.70 -0.86 -38.00
CA ILE A 315 -13.72 -1.69 -38.73
C ILE A 315 -12.30 -1.20 -38.39
N ILE A 316 -11.39 -2.12 -38.02
CA ILE A 316 -9.99 -1.84 -37.64
C ILE A 316 -9.04 -2.76 -38.44
N GLU A 317 -7.96 -2.21 -38.99
CA GLU A 317 -6.95 -2.94 -39.79
C GLU A 317 -5.86 -3.58 -38.92
N LYS A 318 -5.27 -4.70 -39.37
CA LYS A 318 -4.56 -5.65 -38.49
C LYS A 318 -3.01 -5.66 -38.57
N SER A 319 -2.34 -4.68 -39.19
CA SER A 319 -0.92 -4.83 -39.59
C SER A 319 0.19 -4.11 -38.77
N ASP A 320 -0.10 -3.23 -37.80
CA ASP A 320 0.97 -2.50 -37.05
C ASP A 320 1.05 -2.79 -35.53
N CYS A 321 0.24 -3.73 -35.03
CA CYS A 321 0.03 -3.89 -33.58
C CYS A 321 1.22 -4.51 -32.82
N ALA A 322 1.96 -5.45 -33.44
CA ALA A 322 2.96 -6.25 -32.71
C ALA A 322 4.17 -5.44 -32.24
N THR A 323 4.70 -4.54 -33.08
CA THR A 323 5.87 -3.72 -32.74
C THR A 323 5.54 -2.64 -31.70
N GLN A 324 4.36 -2.03 -31.80
CA GLN A 324 3.86 -1.07 -30.80
C GLN A 324 3.60 -1.76 -29.45
N GLN A 325 2.99 -2.96 -29.47
CA GLN A 325 2.72 -3.74 -28.27
C GLN A 325 4.00 -4.16 -27.52
N THR A 326 5.06 -4.57 -28.25
CA THR A 326 6.34 -4.90 -27.61
C THR A 326 6.96 -3.68 -26.92
N GLN A 327 6.91 -2.50 -27.56
CA GLN A 327 7.42 -1.26 -26.98
C GLN A 327 6.63 -0.81 -25.75
N GLU A 328 5.30 -0.92 -25.78
CA GLU A 328 4.43 -0.60 -24.64
C GLU A 328 4.69 -1.53 -23.45
N ASN A 329 4.79 -2.84 -23.71
CA ASN A 329 5.09 -3.82 -22.66
C ASN A 329 6.45 -3.56 -22.00
N GLU A 330 7.47 -3.22 -22.80
CA GLU A 330 8.81 -2.87 -22.30
C GLU A 330 8.78 -1.58 -21.46
N HIS A 331 8.04 -0.57 -21.90
CA HIS A 331 7.86 0.68 -21.16
C HIS A 331 7.23 0.45 -19.78
N LEU A 332 6.18 -0.38 -19.70
CA LEU A 332 5.50 -0.70 -18.44
C LEU A 332 6.40 -1.50 -17.49
N LEU A 333 7.17 -2.45 -18.02
CA LEU A 333 8.15 -3.18 -17.21
C LEU A 333 9.22 -2.24 -16.65
N ASN A 334 9.75 -1.33 -17.46
CA ASN A 334 10.77 -0.38 -17.01
C ASN A 334 10.22 0.59 -15.94
N SER A 335 8.97 1.00 -16.08
CA SER A 335 8.26 1.81 -15.08
C SER A 335 8.10 1.06 -13.76
N PHE A 336 7.67 -0.21 -13.80
CA PHE A 336 7.59 -1.08 -12.62
C PHE A 336 8.94 -1.24 -11.91
N ILE A 337 10.01 -1.50 -12.65
CA ILE A 337 11.35 -1.67 -12.06
C ILE A 337 11.83 -0.36 -11.41
N SER A 338 11.51 0.79 -12.02
CA SER A 338 11.83 2.11 -11.45
C SER A 338 11.06 2.36 -10.15
N ALA A 339 9.77 2.04 -10.10
CA ALA A 339 8.98 2.12 -8.87
C ALA A 339 9.57 1.23 -7.77
N LYS A 340 9.88 -0.03 -8.08
CA LYS A 340 10.50 -0.96 -7.11
C LYS A 340 11.88 -0.52 -6.62
N LYS A 341 12.63 0.22 -7.44
CA LYS A 341 13.91 0.82 -7.03
C LYS A 341 13.69 1.89 -5.96
N ILE A 342 12.68 2.75 -6.14
CA ILE A 342 12.32 3.81 -5.17
C ILE A 342 11.79 3.20 -3.86
N GLU A 343 11.04 2.10 -3.93
CA GLU A 343 10.59 1.35 -2.74
C GLU A 343 11.75 0.69 -1.94
N GLY A 344 13.00 0.83 -2.38
CA GLY A 344 14.18 0.31 -1.70
C GLY A 344 14.47 -1.17 -1.98
N CYS A 345 14.00 -1.72 -3.09
CA CYS A 345 14.45 -3.05 -3.53
C CYS A 345 15.92 -3.01 -3.95
N SER A 346 16.68 -4.06 -3.59
CA SER A 346 18.08 -4.17 -4.00
C SER A 346 18.23 -4.43 -5.50
N ASP A 347 19.33 -4.02 -6.11
CA ASP A 347 19.59 -4.23 -7.55
C ASP A 347 19.44 -5.70 -7.96
N LYS A 348 19.89 -6.64 -7.11
CA LYS A 348 19.69 -8.09 -7.35
C LYS A 348 18.22 -8.47 -7.45
N THR A 349 17.37 -7.87 -6.61
CA THR A 349 15.92 -8.08 -6.65
C THR A 349 15.33 -7.50 -7.93
N LEU A 350 15.76 -6.30 -8.33
CA LEU A 350 15.30 -5.64 -9.55
C LEU A 350 15.66 -6.45 -10.81
N THR A 351 16.91 -6.93 -10.91
CA THR A 351 17.34 -7.81 -12.02
C THR A 351 16.52 -9.10 -12.05
N TYR A 352 16.28 -9.72 -10.89
CA TYR A 352 15.48 -10.94 -10.83
C TYR A 352 14.02 -10.71 -11.23
N TYR A 353 13.42 -9.59 -10.81
CA TYR A 353 12.06 -9.21 -11.20
C TYR A 353 11.99 -8.97 -12.70
N ARG A 354 12.90 -8.15 -13.26
CA ARG A 354 12.97 -7.84 -14.69
C ARG A 354 13.03 -9.11 -15.52
N ASN A 355 14.05 -9.94 -15.31
CA ASN A 355 14.27 -11.16 -16.11
C ASN A 355 13.08 -12.13 -16.06
N THR A 356 12.41 -12.22 -14.90
CA THR A 356 11.26 -13.12 -14.72
C THR A 356 10.04 -12.61 -15.48
N ILE A 357 9.79 -11.29 -15.46
CA ILE A 357 8.64 -10.68 -16.14
C ILE A 357 8.87 -10.59 -17.65
N GLU A 358 10.07 -10.19 -18.08
CA GLU A 358 10.46 -10.18 -19.50
C GLU A 358 10.21 -11.54 -20.16
N ARG A 359 10.62 -12.62 -19.49
CA ARG A 359 10.40 -13.98 -20.02
C ARG A 359 8.92 -14.29 -20.18
N LEU A 360 8.07 -13.92 -19.20
CA LEU A 360 6.62 -14.08 -19.32
C LEU A 360 6.06 -13.33 -20.53
N LEU A 361 6.45 -12.05 -20.69
CA LEU A 361 5.94 -11.18 -21.75
C LEU A 361 6.35 -11.67 -23.14
N VAL A 362 7.60 -12.13 -23.29
CA VAL A 362 8.11 -12.70 -24.54
C VAL A 362 7.38 -14.02 -24.86
N THR A 363 7.25 -14.92 -23.90
CA THR A 363 6.59 -16.22 -24.13
C THR A 363 5.11 -16.07 -24.49
N LEU A 364 4.37 -15.19 -23.80
CA LEU A 364 2.95 -15.00 -24.09
C LEU A 364 2.71 -14.16 -25.35
N SER A 365 3.60 -13.20 -25.67
CA SER A 365 3.44 -12.30 -26.82
C SER A 365 2.09 -11.57 -26.88
N LEU A 366 1.45 -11.35 -25.72
CA LEU A 366 0.19 -10.63 -25.55
C LEU A 366 0.41 -9.23 -24.95
N ALA A 367 -0.51 -8.31 -25.22
CA ALA A 367 -0.52 -7.02 -24.54
C ALA A 367 -0.80 -7.26 -23.05
N ILE A 368 -0.12 -6.55 -22.16
CA ILE A 368 -0.25 -6.75 -20.70
C ILE A 368 -1.72 -6.71 -20.24
N CYS A 369 -2.54 -5.83 -20.82
CA CYS A 369 -3.96 -5.68 -20.51
C CYS A 369 -4.84 -6.87 -20.94
N HIS A 370 -4.37 -7.71 -21.86
CA HIS A 370 -5.09 -8.89 -22.34
C HIS A 370 -4.63 -10.19 -21.66
N ILE A 371 -3.58 -10.16 -20.84
CA ILE A 371 -3.11 -11.35 -20.12
C ILE A 371 -4.18 -11.78 -19.10
N THR A 372 -4.68 -13.01 -19.26
CA THR A 372 -5.71 -13.58 -18.40
C THR A 372 -5.12 -14.49 -17.30
N THR A 373 -5.96 -14.87 -16.34
CA THR A 373 -5.58 -15.84 -15.30
C THR A 373 -5.19 -17.20 -15.89
N THR A 374 -5.81 -17.61 -17.00
CA THR A 374 -5.53 -18.89 -17.65
C THR A 374 -4.14 -18.89 -18.27
N ASP A 375 -3.76 -17.81 -18.96
CA ASP A 375 -2.45 -17.67 -19.61
C ASP A 375 -1.30 -17.81 -18.61
N ILE A 376 -1.42 -17.17 -17.45
CA ILE A 376 -0.41 -17.25 -16.38
C ILE A 376 -0.35 -18.67 -15.78
N ARG A 377 -1.48 -19.35 -15.64
CA ARG A 377 -1.50 -20.74 -15.14
C ARG A 377 -0.83 -21.70 -16.11
N THR A 378 -1.15 -21.58 -17.41
CA THR A 378 -0.55 -22.39 -18.47
C THR A 378 0.96 -22.15 -18.51
N TYR A 379 1.38 -20.88 -18.55
CA TYR A 379 2.80 -20.51 -18.52
C TYR A 379 3.56 -21.11 -17.33
N LEU A 380 2.99 -21.01 -16.11
CA LEU A 380 3.64 -21.56 -14.91
C LEU A 380 3.72 -23.10 -14.95
N SER A 381 2.74 -23.78 -15.56
CA SER A 381 2.74 -25.23 -15.74
C SER A 381 3.79 -25.67 -16.74
N ASP A 382 3.79 -25.05 -17.93
CA ASP A 382 4.73 -25.35 -19.02
C ASP A 382 6.17 -25.11 -18.58
N TYR A 383 6.42 -23.98 -17.89
CA TYR A 383 7.74 -23.67 -17.32
C TYR A 383 8.21 -24.70 -16.30
N GLN A 384 7.28 -25.25 -15.50
CA GLN A 384 7.60 -26.28 -14.52
C GLN A 384 8.03 -27.58 -15.20
N GLU A 385 7.30 -28.00 -16.24
CA GLU A 385 7.55 -29.23 -16.99
C GLU A 385 8.83 -29.14 -17.82
N GLU A 386 9.02 -28.04 -18.56
CA GLU A 386 10.17 -27.82 -19.44
C GLU A 386 11.49 -27.75 -18.66
N HIS A 387 11.51 -27.02 -17.54
CA HIS A 387 12.74 -26.78 -16.78
C HIS A 387 12.89 -27.65 -15.53
N GLN A 388 11.96 -28.59 -15.31
CA GLN A 388 11.94 -29.43 -14.10
C GLN A 388 12.07 -28.59 -12.81
N SER A 389 11.39 -27.44 -12.79
CA SER A 389 11.54 -26.44 -11.74
C SER A 389 10.85 -26.86 -10.45
N SER A 390 11.45 -26.54 -9.30
CA SER A 390 10.84 -26.83 -8.01
C SER A 390 9.56 -26.01 -7.78
N LYS A 391 8.60 -26.55 -7.01
CA LYS A 391 7.38 -25.82 -6.59
C LYS A 391 7.66 -24.46 -5.92
N VAL A 392 8.82 -24.33 -5.26
CA VAL A 392 9.28 -23.07 -4.65
C VAL A 392 9.64 -22.03 -5.70
N THR A 393 10.30 -22.46 -6.79
CA THR A 393 10.63 -21.60 -7.93
C THR A 393 9.35 -21.06 -8.57
N ILE A 394 8.37 -21.93 -8.79
CA ILE A 394 7.06 -21.56 -9.38
C ILE A 394 6.30 -20.58 -8.47
N ASP A 395 6.25 -20.80 -7.15
CA ASP A 395 5.60 -19.84 -6.24
C ASP A 395 6.34 -18.49 -6.20
N ASN A 396 7.67 -18.48 -6.31
CA ASN A 396 8.44 -17.23 -6.40
C ASN A 396 8.08 -16.45 -7.67
N MET A 397 7.99 -17.11 -8.83
CA MET A 397 7.55 -16.48 -10.07
C MET A 397 6.12 -15.95 -9.95
N ARG A 398 5.19 -16.74 -9.41
CA ARG A 398 3.81 -16.30 -9.12
C ARG A 398 3.78 -15.06 -8.22
N ARG A 399 4.64 -14.98 -7.21
CA ARG A 399 4.74 -13.80 -6.33
C ARG A 399 5.26 -12.57 -7.06
N ILE A 400 6.23 -12.74 -7.97
CA ILE A 400 6.72 -11.64 -8.81
C ILE A 400 5.61 -11.16 -9.74
N PHE A 401 4.91 -12.07 -10.42
CA PHE A 401 3.76 -11.72 -11.26
C PHE A 401 2.67 -11.04 -10.46
N SER A 402 2.36 -11.54 -9.26
CA SER A 402 1.41 -10.88 -8.36
C SER A 402 1.85 -9.46 -8.01
N SER A 403 3.15 -9.22 -7.78
CA SER A 403 3.66 -7.88 -7.49
C SER A 403 3.61 -6.98 -8.72
N PHE A 404 3.89 -7.50 -9.91
CA PHE A 404 3.86 -6.73 -11.16
C PHE A 404 2.44 -6.36 -11.55
N PHE A 405 1.53 -7.34 -11.61
CA PHE A 405 0.14 -7.10 -11.97
C PHE A 405 -0.66 -6.39 -10.88
N ALA A 406 -0.28 -6.49 -9.60
CA ALA A 406 -0.84 -5.63 -8.56
C ALA A 406 -0.39 -4.18 -8.76
N TRP A 407 0.90 -3.93 -9.03
CA TRP A 407 1.37 -2.58 -9.35
C TRP A 407 0.69 -2.02 -10.61
N LEU A 408 0.48 -2.84 -11.65
CA LEU A 408 -0.29 -2.41 -12.83
C LEU A 408 -1.77 -2.13 -12.52
N GLU A 409 -2.37 -2.83 -11.56
CA GLU A 409 -3.74 -2.56 -11.07
C GLU A 409 -3.76 -1.29 -10.21
N ASP A 410 -2.73 -1.07 -9.37
CA ASP A 410 -2.59 0.08 -8.47
C ASP A 410 -2.27 1.38 -9.23
N GLU A 411 -1.58 1.29 -10.37
CA GLU A 411 -1.28 2.40 -11.30
C GLU A 411 -2.29 2.49 -12.46
N ASP A 412 -3.40 1.75 -12.38
CA ASP A 412 -4.53 1.77 -13.33
C ASP A 412 -4.19 1.38 -14.79
N TYR A 413 -3.01 0.80 -15.05
CA TYR A 413 -2.67 0.25 -16.36
C TYR A 413 -3.56 -0.95 -16.75
N ILE A 414 -4.11 -1.67 -15.75
CA ILE A 414 -5.09 -2.74 -15.96
C ILE A 414 -6.23 -2.63 -14.96
N ALA A 415 -7.44 -3.02 -15.37
CA ALA A 415 -8.63 -2.96 -14.52
C ALA A 415 -8.63 -4.00 -13.38
N LYS A 416 -7.89 -5.10 -13.52
CA LYS A 416 -7.82 -6.17 -12.53
C LYS A 416 -6.61 -7.07 -12.74
N SER A 417 -5.91 -7.40 -11.66
CA SER A 417 -4.79 -8.34 -11.72
C SER A 417 -5.24 -9.77 -12.11
N PRO A 418 -4.68 -10.36 -13.19
CA PRO A 418 -4.97 -11.74 -13.59
C PRO A 418 -4.45 -12.77 -12.57
N VAL A 419 -3.52 -12.39 -11.69
CA VAL A 419 -2.89 -13.29 -10.71
C VAL A 419 -3.74 -13.45 -9.44
N ARG A 420 -4.74 -12.58 -9.21
CA ARG A 420 -5.55 -12.54 -7.97
C ARG A 420 -6.25 -13.87 -7.64
N ARG A 421 -6.56 -14.69 -8.65
CA ARG A 421 -7.22 -16.01 -8.52
C ARG A 421 -6.23 -17.19 -8.55
N ILE A 422 -4.92 -16.95 -8.60
CA ILE A 422 -3.90 -18.00 -8.60
C ILE A 422 -3.46 -18.24 -7.17
N HIS A 423 -3.93 -19.36 -6.60
CA HIS A 423 -3.60 -19.75 -5.24
C HIS A 423 -2.11 -20.04 -5.07
N LYS A 424 -1.62 -19.87 -3.84
CA LYS A 424 -0.25 -20.21 -3.45
C LYS A 424 0.04 -21.68 -3.76
N VAL A 425 1.18 -21.96 -4.39
CA VAL A 425 1.61 -23.33 -4.66
C VAL A 425 1.96 -23.98 -3.32
N LYS A 426 1.30 -25.11 -3.00
CA LYS A 426 1.62 -25.87 -1.78
C LYS A 426 3.00 -26.49 -1.93
N THR A 427 3.95 -25.99 -1.17
CA THR A 427 5.30 -26.54 -1.04
C THR A 427 5.39 -27.36 0.23
N ASP A 428 5.87 -28.60 0.13
CA ASP A 428 6.12 -29.42 1.30
C ASP A 428 7.19 -28.77 2.18
N SER A 429 6.89 -28.59 3.47
CA SER A 429 7.87 -28.07 4.43
C SER A 429 8.82 -29.20 4.82
N LEU A 430 9.79 -29.49 3.95
CA LEU A 430 10.87 -30.39 4.31
C LEU A 430 11.62 -29.80 5.51
N VAL A 431 11.78 -30.59 6.57
CA VAL A 431 12.69 -30.26 7.67
C VAL A 431 14.08 -30.19 7.06
N LYS A 432 14.56 -28.97 6.83
CA LYS A 432 15.85 -28.77 6.21
C LYS A 432 16.95 -29.27 7.17
N GLU A 433 18.05 -29.80 6.66
CA GLU A 433 19.13 -30.35 7.49
C GLU A 433 19.92 -29.25 8.23
N VAL A 434 20.41 -29.56 9.43
CA VAL A 434 21.40 -28.76 10.20
C VAL A 434 22.75 -29.46 10.19
N LEU A 435 23.82 -28.76 10.55
CA LEU A 435 25.13 -29.36 10.85
C LEU A 435 25.12 -29.99 12.25
N SER A 436 25.66 -31.21 12.39
CA SER A 436 25.95 -31.81 13.69
C SER A 436 27.23 -31.24 14.30
N ASP A 437 27.48 -31.51 15.59
CA ASP A 437 28.69 -31.08 16.27
C ASP A 437 29.95 -31.69 15.62
N GLU A 438 29.88 -32.97 15.22
CA GLU A 438 30.97 -33.65 14.52
C GLU A 438 31.25 -33.00 13.15
N GLN A 439 30.19 -32.64 12.41
CA GLN A 439 30.34 -31.97 11.12
C GLN A 439 30.96 -30.57 11.27
N LEU A 440 30.65 -29.86 12.35
CA LEU A 440 31.28 -28.57 12.64
C LEU A 440 32.77 -28.73 12.97
N GLU A 441 33.16 -29.74 13.75
CA GLU A 441 34.58 -29.99 14.02
C GLU A 441 35.33 -30.44 12.75
N GLN A 442 34.76 -31.33 11.93
CA GLN A 442 35.36 -31.72 10.64
C GLN A 442 35.57 -30.51 9.72
N LEU A 443 34.62 -29.56 9.68
CA LEU A 443 34.78 -28.33 8.91
C LEU A 443 35.96 -27.47 9.42
N ARG A 444 36.13 -27.36 10.75
CA ARG A 444 37.27 -26.65 11.34
C ARG A 444 38.59 -27.32 11.01
N ASP A 445 38.68 -28.63 11.19
CA ASP A 445 39.90 -29.40 10.93
C ASP A 445 40.32 -29.35 9.46
N SER A 446 39.36 -29.21 8.54
CA SER A 446 39.62 -29.08 7.09
C SER A 446 40.12 -27.69 6.67
N CYS A 447 40.06 -26.68 7.55
CA CYS A 447 40.46 -25.32 7.21
C CYS A 447 41.99 -25.19 7.18
N THR A 448 42.55 -25.02 5.97
CA THR A 448 44.00 -24.89 5.78
C THR A 448 44.57 -23.52 6.12
N ASN A 449 43.73 -22.51 6.33
CA ASN A 449 44.17 -21.15 6.69
C ASN A 449 43.28 -20.57 7.79
N LYS A 450 43.86 -19.65 8.56
CA LYS A 450 43.20 -19.06 9.74
C LYS A 450 41.98 -18.22 9.40
N ARG A 451 41.96 -17.61 8.21
CA ARG A 451 40.81 -16.83 7.73
C ARG A 451 39.57 -17.71 7.60
N ASP A 452 39.69 -18.86 6.94
CA ASP A 452 38.56 -19.75 6.73
C ASP A 452 38.07 -20.35 8.06
N LEU A 453 39.00 -20.72 8.95
CA LEU A 453 38.67 -21.17 10.31
C LEU A 453 37.88 -20.11 11.08
N ALA A 454 38.34 -18.85 11.04
CA ALA A 454 37.65 -17.72 11.67
C ALA A 454 36.27 -17.45 11.04
N ILE A 455 36.10 -17.62 9.72
CA ILE A 455 34.81 -17.51 9.02
C ILE A 455 33.84 -18.59 9.50
N ILE A 456 34.29 -19.84 9.60
CA ILE A 456 33.46 -20.95 10.08
C ILE A 456 32.99 -20.68 11.51
N ASP A 457 33.90 -20.29 12.40
CA ASP A 457 33.54 -20.09 13.80
C ASP A 457 32.69 -18.84 14.06
N ILE A 458 32.91 -17.74 13.35
CA ILE A 458 32.03 -16.58 13.52
C ILE A 458 30.62 -16.89 13.01
N LEU A 459 30.47 -17.61 11.90
CA LEU A 459 29.17 -18.03 11.38
C LEU A 459 28.47 -19.02 12.33
N ALA A 460 29.22 -19.97 12.89
CA ALA A 460 28.69 -20.96 13.84
C ALA A 460 28.25 -20.32 15.16
N SER A 461 29.03 -19.37 15.69
CA SER A 461 28.76 -18.75 16.99
C SER A 461 27.70 -17.66 16.95
N THR A 462 27.68 -16.84 15.89
CA THR A 462 26.80 -15.66 15.83
C THR A 462 25.55 -15.88 14.97
N GLY A 463 25.61 -16.83 14.03
CA GLY A 463 24.54 -17.07 13.07
C GLY A 463 24.26 -15.89 12.13
N ILE A 464 25.17 -14.93 11.96
CA ILE A 464 24.97 -13.75 11.09
C ILE A 464 24.78 -14.10 9.62
N ARG A 465 24.16 -13.19 8.85
CA ARG A 465 23.95 -13.38 7.41
C ARG A 465 25.29 -13.23 6.70
N VAL A 466 25.52 -13.95 5.61
CA VAL A 466 26.75 -13.77 4.82
C VAL A 466 26.94 -12.32 4.34
N GLY A 467 25.84 -11.63 4.02
CA GLY A 467 25.88 -10.20 3.68
C GLY A 467 26.23 -9.28 4.85
N GLU A 468 25.99 -9.71 6.09
CA GLU A 468 26.42 -8.99 7.31
C GLU A 468 27.90 -9.29 7.58
N LEU A 469 28.30 -10.57 7.49
CA LEU A 469 29.69 -11.03 7.65
C LEU A 469 30.67 -10.26 6.76
N VAL A 470 30.38 -10.14 5.47
CA VAL A 470 31.30 -9.46 4.53
C VAL A 470 31.38 -7.95 4.75
N LYS A 471 30.42 -7.35 5.46
CA LYS A 471 30.38 -5.91 5.74
C LYS A 471 31.11 -5.52 7.02
N LEU A 472 31.32 -6.47 7.96
CA LEU A 472 32.05 -6.21 9.19
C LEU A 472 33.42 -5.59 8.92
N ASN A 473 33.78 -4.61 9.74
CA ASN A 473 35.10 -4.03 9.88
C ASN A 473 35.81 -4.60 11.11
N ARG A 474 37.12 -4.36 11.21
CA ARG A 474 37.92 -4.71 12.40
C ARG A 474 37.40 -3.98 13.65
N GLU A 475 36.97 -2.73 13.49
CA GLU A 475 36.45 -1.87 14.56
C GLU A 475 35.08 -2.30 15.11
N ASP A 476 34.31 -3.07 14.31
CA ASP A 476 33.00 -3.57 14.73
C ASP A 476 33.11 -4.72 15.76
N ILE A 477 34.33 -5.22 16.01
CA ILE A 477 34.59 -6.36 16.89
C ILE A 477 35.09 -5.89 18.26
N ASP A 478 34.30 -6.17 19.29
CA ASP A 478 34.73 -6.04 20.68
C ASP A 478 35.20 -7.40 21.20
N PHE A 479 36.51 -7.55 21.34
CA PHE A 479 37.14 -8.77 21.86
C PHE A 479 37.02 -8.92 23.37
N HIS A 480 36.73 -7.86 24.12
CA HIS A 480 36.55 -7.92 25.57
C HIS A 480 35.18 -8.54 25.88
N GLU A 481 34.13 -7.92 25.35
CA GLU A 481 32.74 -8.36 25.54
C GLU A 481 32.35 -9.55 24.62
N ARG A 482 33.21 -9.91 23.67
CA ARG A 482 32.97 -10.96 22.65
C ARG A 482 31.68 -10.71 21.87
N GLN A 483 31.57 -9.51 21.35
CA GLN A 483 30.39 -9.06 20.60
C GLN A 483 30.79 -8.31 19.34
N CYS A 484 29.88 -8.25 18.37
CA CYS A 484 30.03 -7.38 17.22
C CYS A 484 28.71 -6.75 16.78
N VAL A 485 28.82 -5.58 16.16
CA VAL A 485 27.67 -4.84 15.62
C VAL A 485 27.46 -5.24 14.16
N VAL A 486 26.23 -5.65 13.82
CA VAL A 486 25.87 -6.01 12.44
C VAL A 486 24.69 -5.21 11.93
N PHE A 487 24.78 -4.82 10.65
CA PHE A 487 23.76 -4.03 9.97
C PHE A 487 22.80 -4.91 9.17
N GLY A 488 21.54 -4.97 9.63
CA GLY A 488 20.45 -5.69 8.99
C GLY A 488 19.81 -4.96 7.81
N LYS A 489 18.71 -5.53 7.28
CA LYS A 489 17.90 -4.90 6.24
C LYS A 489 17.28 -3.60 6.79
N GLY A 490 17.36 -2.51 6.02
CA GLY A 490 16.90 -1.18 6.44
C GLY A 490 17.86 -0.46 7.39
N ASN A 491 19.14 -0.82 7.36
CA ASN A 491 20.21 -0.25 8.19
C ASN A 491 19.98 -0.37 9.71
N LYS A 492 19.21 -1.37 10.15
CA LYS A 492 18.97 -1.64 11.56
C LYS A 492 20.18 -2.33 12.17
N GLU A 493 20.78 -1.70 13.16
CA GLU A 493 21.89 -2.26 13.94
C GLU A 493 21.38 -3.30 14.95
N ARG A 494 22.18 -4.33 15.17
CA ARG A 494 22.04 -5.22 16.32
C ARG A 494 23.39 -5.75 16.77
N ILE A 495 23.50 -6.01 18.06
CA ILE A 495 24.67 -6.67 18.65
C ILE A 495 24.46 -8.19 18.55
N VAL A 496 25.51 -8.90 18.16
CA VAL A 496 25.58 -10.37 18.22
C VAL A 496 26.79 -10.80 19.04
N TYR A 497 26.66 -11.95 19.68
CA TYR A 497 27.69 -12.49 20.58
C TYR A 497 28.39 -13.67 19.96
N PHE A 498 29.68 -13.83 20.26
CA PHE A 498 30.47 -14.99 19.86
C PHE A 498 31.20 -15.63 21.04
N ASN A 499 31.58 -16.90 20.90
CA ASN A 499 32.20 -17.65 22.00
C ASN A 499 33.73 -17.40 22.07
N ALA A 500 34.35 -17.92 23.13
CA ALA A 500 35.79 -17.78 23.36
C ALA A 500 36.65 -18.40 22.24
N ARG A 501 36.19 -19.49 21.61
CA ARG A 501 36.89 -20.12 20.48
C ARG A 501 36.92 -19.19 19.27
N THR A 502 35.79 -18.59 18.92
CA THR A 502 35.71 -17.59 17.84
C THR A 502 36.62 -16.41 18.11
N LYS A 503 36.69 -15.91 19.36
CA LYS A 503 37.63 -14.85 19.76
C LYS A 503 39.06 -15.22 19.41
N LEU A 504 39.51 -16.39 19.82
CA LEU A 504 40.89 -16.85 19.58
C LEU A 504 41.20 -16.95 18.09
N HIS A 505 40.31 -17.57 17.30
CA HIS A 505 40.55 -17.73 15.86
C HIS A 505 40.50 -16.40 15.11
N LEU A 506 39.62 -15.47 15.50
CA LEU A 506 39.62 -14.11 14.94
C LEU A 506 40.92 -13.36 15.25
N GLN A 507 41.41 -13.42 16.49
CA GLN A 507 42.68 -12.79 16.87
C GLN A 507 43.85 -13.41 16.11
N GLN A 508 43.92 -14.74 16.02
CA GLN A 508 44.97 -15.43 15.27
C GLN A 508 44.96 -15.09 13.77
N TYR A 509 43.78 -14.93 13.19
CA TYR A 509 43.63 -14.46 11.81
C TYR A 509 44.09 -13.01 11.66
N LEU A 510 43.61 -12.09 12.50
CA LEU A 510 43.99 -10.67 12.43
C LEU A 510 45.48 -10.44 12.66
N ASN A 511 46.12 -11.22 13.53
CA ASN A 511 47.56 -11.13 13.79
C ASN A 511 48.43 -11.56 12.60
N GLU A 512 47.89 -12.36 11.67
CA GLU A 512 48.59 -12.77 10.44
C GLU A 512 48.40 -11.76 9.30
N ARG A 513 47.47 -10.81 9.45
CA ARG A 513 47.21 -9.81 8.42
C ARG A 513 48.26 -8.72 8.43
N THR A 514 48.84 -8.47 7.27
CA THR A 514 49.81 -7.40 7.03
C THR A 514 49.22 -6.23 6.25
N ASP A 515 47.97 -6.34 5.80
CA ASP A 515 47.27 -5.29 5.06
C ASP A 515 46.60 -4.26 5.98
N ASP A 516 46.30 -3.09 5.42
CA ASP A 516 45.63 -1.95 6.06
C ASP A 516 44.11 -1.92 5.83
N ASN A 517 43.53 -2.94 5.17
CA ASN A 517 42.12 -2.93 4.82
C ASN A 517 41.23 -3.01 6.08
N PRO A 518 40.29 -2.07 6.27
CA PRO A 518 39.44 -2.02 7.46
C PRO A 518 38.45 -3.19 7.53
N ALA A 519 38.15 -3.86 6.41
CA ALA A 519 37.27 -5.03 6.39
C ALA A 519 37.77 -6.12 7.34
N LEU A 520 36.86 -6.78 8.06
CA LEU A 520 37.21 -7.90 8.94
C LEU A 520 37.79 -9.07 8.14
N PHE A 521 37.18 -9.43 7.01
CA PHE A 521 37.62 -10.54 6.15
C PHE A 521 38.00 -10.07 4.74
N VAL A 522 39.18 -10.48 4.28
CA VAL A 522 39.75 -10.13 2.96
C VAL A 522 40.19 -11.33 2.12
N SER A 523 40.50 -11.10 0.84
CA SER A 523 41.11 -12.09 -0.04
C SER A 523 42.48 -12.55 0.47
N LEU A 524 42.86 -13.80 0.18
CA LEU A 524 44.17 -14.35 0.60
C LEU A 524 45.34 -13.71 -0.15
N HIS A 525 45.10 -13.25 -1.37
CA HIS A 525 46.13 -12.67 -2.22
C HIS A 525 46.01 -11.15 -2.24
N SER A 526 47.17 -10.50 -2.38
CA SER A 526 47.28 -9.06 -2.67
C SER A 526 46.39 -8.70 -3.87
N PRO A 527 45.63 -7.59 -3.82
CA PRO A 527 45.70 -6.49 -2.87
C PRO A 527 44.79 -6.62 -1.62
N HIS A 528 44.47 -7.84 -1.16
CA HIS A 528 43.69 -8.08 0.06
C HIS A 528 42.37 -7.31 0.10
N THR A 529 41.55 -7.51 -0.93
CA THR A 529 40.25 -6.84 -1.04
C THR A 529 39.22 -7.49 -0.12
N ARG A 530 38.23 -6.71 0.32
CA ARG A 530 37.08 -7.20 1.10
C ARG A 530 36.44 -8.40 0.41
N LEU A 531 36.15 -9.45 1.18
CA LEU A 531 35.48 -10.63 0.63
C LEU A 531 34.09 -10.29 0.09
N THR A 532 33.74 -10.93 -1.02
CA THR A 532 32.39 -10.89 -1.58
C THR A 532 31.53 -12.02 -1.01
N ILE A 533 30.21 -11.84 -1.05
CA ILE A 533 29.24 -12.88 -0.65
C ILE A 533 29.52 -14.19 -1.38
N SER A 534 29.68 -14.11 -2.71
CA SER A 534 29.96 -15.27 -3.56
C SER A 534 31.29 -15.94 -3.19
N GLY A 535 32.31 -15.16 -2.83
CA GLY A 535 33.60 -15.69 -2.38
C GLY A 535 33.45 -16.57 -1.13
N VAL A 536 32.72 -16.08 -0.13
CA VAL A 536 32.44 -16.83 1.11
C VAL A 536 31.61 -18.09 0.81
N GLU A 537 30.53 -17.96 0.02
CA GLU A 537 29.66 -19.09 -0.34
C GLU A 537 30.38 -20.19 -1.12
N ILE A 538 31.18 -19.82 -2.12
CA ILE A 538 32.00 -20.76 -2.90
C ILE A 538 32.99 -21.45 -1.97
N ARG A 539 33.64 -20.71 -1.07
CA ARG A 539 34.64 -21.30 -0.18
C ARG A 539 34.04 -22.30 0.79
N ILE A 540 32.95 -21.94 1.46
CA ILE A 540 32.23 -22.83 2.39
C ILE A 540 31.68 -24.06 1.65
N ARG A 541 31.16 -23.89 0.43
CA ARG A 541 30.68 -25.01 -0.39
C ARG A 541 31.82 -25.97 -0.73
N LYS A 542 33.00 -25.45 -1.10
CA LYS A 542 34.19 -26.27 -1.38
C LYS A 542 34.64 -27.06 -0.15
N LEU A 543 34.65 -26.44 1.04
CA LEU A 543 34.98 -27.13 2.30
C LEU A 543 33.97 -28.25 2.62
N GLY A 544 32.69 -27.98 2.42
CA GLY A 544 31.66 -29.02 2.58
C GLY A 544 31.85 -30.17 1.59
N GLN A 545 32.15 -29.87 0.32
CA GLN A 545 32.39 -30.87 -0.72
C GLN A 545 33.61 -31.75 -0.43
N SER A 546 34.71 -31.19 0.08
CA SER A 546 35.90 -31.99 0.44
C SER A 546 35.65 -32.97 1.58
N LEU A 547 34.60 -32.75 2.36
CA LEU A 547 34.18 -33.61 3.47
C LEU A 547 32.94 -34.46 3.12
N SER A 548 32.54 -34.51 1.84
CA SER A 548 31.33 -35.20 1.39
C SER A 548 30.05 -34.73 2.11
N MET A 549 30.02 -33.49 2.60
CA MET A 549 28.87 -32.90 3.27
C MET A 549 27.96 -32.19 2.26
N PRO A 550 26.69 -32.60 2.13
CA PRO A 550 25.79 -31.98 1.17
C PRO A 550 25.40 -30.57 1.60
N LYS A 551 25.42 -29.65 0.62
CA LYS A 551 24.79 -28.32 0.68
C LYS A 551 25.23 -27.46 1.88
N VAL A 552 26.52 -27.49 2.23
CA VAL A 552 27.06 -26.56 3.25
C VAL A 552 27.08 -25.14 2.69
N HIS A 553 26.43 -24.21 3.39
CA HIS A 553 26.34 -22.80 3.03
C HIS A 553 26.09 -21.95 4.29
N PRO A 554 26.34 -20.62 4.29
CA PRO A 554 26.19 -19.76 5.47
C PRO A 554 24.86 -19.91 6.20
N HIS A 555 23.74 -20.02 5.46
CA HIS A 555 22.43 -20.19 6.07
C HIS A 555 22.27 -21.53 6.83
N LYS A 556 23.09 -22.57 6.57
CA LYS A 556 23.07 -23.83 7.33
C LYS A 556 23.61 -23.62 8.75
N PHE A 557 24.68 -22.82 8.91
CA PHE A 557 25.21 -22.42 10.22
C PHE A 557 24.20 -21.63 11.05
N ARG A 558 23.51 -20.64 10.45
CA ARG A 558 22.45 -19.89 11.13
C ARG A 558 21.37 -20.81 11.69
N ARG A 559 20.97 -21.81 10.88
CA ARG A 559 19.94 -22.77 11.25
C ARG A 559 20.42 -23.71 12.35
N THR A 560 21.65 -24.21 12.26
CA THR A 560 22.30 -24.97 13.33
C THR A 560 22.28 -24.20 14.63
N LEU A 561 22.74 -22.93 14.64
CA LEU A 561 22.71 -22.11 15.86
C LEU A 561 21.30 -21.93 16.43
N ALA A 562 20.31 -21.65 15.56
CA ALA A 562 18.92 -21.48 15.97
C ALA A 562 18.37 -22.74 16.65
N THR A 563 18.54 -23.89 16.01
CA THR A 563 18.09 -25.20 16.54
C THR A 563 18.83 -25.52 17.84
N MET A 564 20.16 -25.38 17.89
CA MET A 564 20.95 -25.63 19.10
C MET A 564 20.55 -24.73 20.27
N ALA A 565 20.28 -23.44 20.03
CA ALA A 565 19.87 -22.52 21.08
C ALA A 565 18.51 -22.90 21.66
N ILE A 566 17.55 -23.28 20.81
CA ILE A 566 16.22 -23.75 21.22
C ILE A 566 16.34 -25.08 21.98
N ASP A 567 17.13 -26.03 21.48
CA ASP A 567 17.36 -27.33 22.14
C ASP A 567 18.03 -27.18 23.51
N LYS A 568 18.87 -26.15 23.69
CA LYS A 568 19.45 -25.77 24.99
C LYS A 568 18.51 -24.98 25.89
N GLY A 569 17.26 -24.77 25.46
CA GLY A 569 16.21 -24.14 26.25
C GLY A 569 16.18 -22.61 26.22
N MET A 570 16.82 -21.97 25.24
CA MET A 570 16.72 -20.52 25.04
C MET A 570 15.29 -20.15 24.60
N PRO A 571 14.64 -19.16 25.24
CA PRO A 571 13.32 -18.68 24.81
C PRO A 571 13.33 -18.25 23.34
N ILE A 572 12.26 -18.58 22.62
CA ILE A 572 12.19 -18.37 21.16
C ILE A 572 12.27 -16.89 20.78
N GLU A 573 11.77 -16.00 21.63
CA GLU A 573 11.82 -14.56 21.49
C GLU A 573 13.27 -14.04 21.56
N GLN A 574 14.08 -14.66 22.41
CA GLN A 574 15.51 -14.34 22.53
C GLN A 574 16.27 -14.83 21.30
N VAL A 575 15.97 -16.04 20.81
CA VAL A 575 16.54 -16.57 19.55
C VAL A 575 16.14 -15.69 18.36
N GLN A 576 14.89 -15.20 18.32
CA GLN A 576 14.42 -14.28 17.28
C GLN A 576 15.21 -12.97 17.27
N ARG A 577 15.43 -12.37 18.45
CA ARG A 577 16.22 -11.14 18.62
C ARG A 577 17.68 -11.37 18.21
N LEU A 578 18.30 -12.46 18.68
CA LEU A 578 19.68 -12.85 18.36
C LEU A 578 19.90 -12.95 16.83
N LEU A 579 18.99 -13.63 16.14
CA LEU A 579 19.09 -13.85 14.69
C LEU A 579 18.61 -12.66 13.84
N GLY A 580 17.98 -11.65 14.45
CA GLY A 580 17.42 -10.49 13.77
C GLY A 580 16.29 -10.87 12.80
N HIS A 581 15.32 -11.67 13.26
CA HIS A 581 14.12 -12.02 12.50
C HIS A 581 12.98 -11.05 12.82
N VAL A 582 12.42 -10.43 11.78
CA VAL A 582 11.28 -9.49 11.92
C VAL A 582 10.01 -10.21 12.34
N ARG A 583 9.77 -11.41 11.80
CA ARG A 583 8.58 -12.24 12.09
C ARG A 583 8.99 -13.46 12.91
N ILE A 584 8.26 -13.71 13.99
CA ILE A 584 8.45 -14.88 14.86
C ILE A 584 8.26 -16.20 14.10
N ASP A 585 7.38 -16.23 13.09
CA ASP A 585 7.16 -17.38 12.19
C ASP A 585 8.44 -17.94 11.60
N THR A 586 9.41 -17.06 11.31
CA THR A 586 10.71 -17.47 10.75
C THR A 586 11.52 -18.29 11.75
N THR A 587 11.44 -17.94 13.03
CA THR A 587 12.10 -18.65 14.12
C THR A 587 11.33 -19.90 14.53
N LEU A 588 9.98 -19.86 14.48
CA LEU A 588 9.11 -21.01 14.77
C LEU A 588 9.41 -22.22 13.88
N HIS A 589 9.80 -22.00 12.62
CA HIS A 589 10.26 -23.08 11.74
C HIS A 589 11.43 -23.89 12.30
N TYR A 590 12.22 -23.35 13.24
CA TYR A 590 13.31 -24.07 13.91
C TYR A 590 12.86 -24.78 15.20
N ALA A 591 11.76 -24.33 15.82
CA ALA A 591 11.25 -24.87 17.07
C ALA A 591 10.43 -26.17 16.89
N ILE A 592 9.82 -26.36 15.72
CA ILE A 592 8.91 -27.48 15.40
C ILE A 592 9.63 -28.86 15.41
N VAL A 593 10.95 -28.89 15.54
CA VAL A 593 11.76 -30.05 15.14
C VAL A 593 12.00 -31.08 16.25
N ASN A 594 11.73 -30.81 17.54
CA ASN A 594 12.16 -31.73 18.60
C ASN A 594 11.11 -31.99 19.70
N GLN A 595 10.48 -33.18 19.70
CA GLN A 595 9.63 -33.64 20.79
C GLN A 595 10.36 -33.70 22.14
N ASN A 596 11.70 -33.80 22.15
CA ASN A 596 12.48 -33.76 23.39
C ASN A 596 12.40 -32.39 24.09
N ASN A 597 12.19 -31.29 23.35
CA ASN A 597 12.05 -29.96 23.95
C ASN A 597 10.74 -29.84 24.73
N VAL A 598 9.66 -30.47 24.23
CA VAL A 598 8.38 -30.56 24.95
C VAL A 598 8.57 -31.37 26.24
N LYS A 599 9.31 -32.48 26.19
CA LYS A 599 9.60 -33.32 27.35
C LYS A 599 10.48 -32.61 28.39
N LEU A 600 11.52 -31.89 27.96
CA LEU A 600 12.40 -31.10 28.84
C LEU A 600 11.67 -29.91 29.45
N ALA A 601 10.87 -29.19 28.66
CA ALA A 601 10.04 -28.08 29.15
C ALA A 601 9.00 -28.58 30.16
N HIS A 602 8.32 -29.71 29.88
CA HIS A 602 7.40 -30.33 30.83
C HIS A 602 8.12 -30.70 32.13
N LYS A 603 9.30 -31.34 32.06
CA LYS A 603 10.09 -31.68 33.25
C LYS A 603 10.61 -30.45 34.02
N LYS A 604 10.84 -29.33 33.35
CA LYS A 604 11.39 -28.11 33.96
C LYS A 604 10.31 -27.22 34.60
N TYR A 605 9.13 -27.16 34.00
CA TYR A 605 8.06 -26.23 34.40
C TYR A 605 6.87 -26.91 35.07
N LEU A 606 6.66 -28.21 34.86
CA LEU A 606 5.48 -28.96 35.34
C LEU A 606 5.83 -30.24 36.11
N GLY A 607 7.11 -30.64 36.16
CA GLY A 607 7.62 -31.75 36.96
C GLY A 607 8.67 -31.25 37.94
#